data_AF-A0A432FI71-F1
#
_entry.id   AF-A0A432FI71-F1
#
_cell.length_a   1.000
_cell.length_b   1.000
_cell.length_c   1.000
_cell.angle_alpha   90.00
_cell.angle_beta   90.00
_cell.angle_gamma   90.00
#
_symmetry.space_group_name_H-M   'P 1'
#
loop_
_entity.id
_entity.type
_entity.pdbx_description
1 polymer ?
#
loop_
_entity_poly.entity_id
_entity_poly.type
_entity_poly.pdbx_seq_one_letter_code
_entity_poly.pdbx_strand_id
1 'polypeptide(L)' 'MKLRSEFIRKRPEYAPHRSLLRATGVIKSEEDFDKPFIGIANSYTDVVPGHVHLKEFVEIIKDEVRKQGG' A
#
# COMPACT_ATOMS: atom_id res chain seq x y z
N MET A 1 -8.75 9.46 15.60
CA MET A 1 -9.40 8.23 15.08
C MET A 1 -8.37 7.11 15.04
N LYS A 2 -8.69 5.89 15.49
CA LYS A 2 -7.74 4.76 15.49
C LYS A 2 -7.64 4.16 14.08
N LEU A 3 -6.42 4.04 13.53
CA LEU A 3 -6.22 3.48 12.20
C LEU A 3 -6.26 1.95 12.25
N ARG A 4 -6.92 1.32 11.26
CA ARG A 4 -6.92 -0.16 11.13
C ARG A 4 -5.52 -0.72 10.89
N SER A 5 -4.63 0.04 10.23
CA SER A 5 -3.25 -0.36 9.95
C SER A 5 -2.35 -0.39 11.19
N GLU A 6 -2.76 0.17 12.33
CA GLU A 6 -1.96 0.11 13.57
C GLU A 6 -1.76 -1.32 14.08
N PHE A 7 -2.70 -2.23 13.80
CA PHE A 7 -2.62 -3.62 14.23
C PHE A 7 -1.34 -4.29 13.70
N ILE A 8 -1.08 -4.16 12.39
CA ILE A 8 0.11 -4.73 11.74
C ILE A 8 1.37 -3.90 12.01
N ARG A 9 1.25 -2.57 12.09
CA ARG A 9 2.41 -1.66 12.28
C ARG A 9 3.06 -1.80 13.66
N LYS A 10 2.26 -1.87 14.74
CA LYS A 10 2.78 -1.63 16.11
C LYS A 10 2.89 -2.89 16.97
N ARG A 11 2.07 -3.92 16.71
CA ARG A 11 1.97 -5.08 17.61
C ARG A 11 3.12 -6.08 17.37
N PRO A 12 3.71 -6.65 18.44
CA PRO A 12 4.78 -7.65 18.32
C PRO A 12 4.35 -8.90 17.53
N GLU A 13 3.11 -9.34 17.72
CA GLU A 13 2.49 -10.51 17.07
C GLU A 13 2.59 -10.45 15.54
N TYR A 14 2.63 -9.23 14.97
CA TYR A 14 2.66 -8.99 13.53
C TYR A 14 4.07 -8.70 12.98
N ALA A 15 5.13 -8.93 13.76
CA ALA A 15 6.51 -8.86 13.29
C ALA A 15 6.78 -9.64 11.97
N PRO A 16 6.33 -10.90 11.79
CA PRO A 16 6.54 -11.61 10.52
C PRO A 16 5.77 -10.98 9.35
N HIS A 17 4.62 -10.36 9.58
CA HIS A 17 3.91 -9.66 8.51
C HIS A 17 4.67 -8.40 8.07
N ARG A 18 5.31 -7.69 9.01
CA ARG A 18 6.16 -6.54 8.69
C ARG A 18 7.41 -6.95 7.92
N SER A 19 7.98 -8.14 8.15
CA SER A 19 9.11 -8.62 7.34
C SER A 19 8.70 -8.87 5.89
N LEU A 20 7.50 -9.43 5.67
CA LEU A 20 6.94 -9.59 4.32
C LEU A 20 6.70 -8.24 3.63
N LEU A 21 6.16 -7.25 4.36
CA LEU A 21 6.00 -5.89 3.80
C LEU A 21 7.33 -5.29 3.34
N ARG A 22 8.41 -5.48 4.11
CA ARG A 22 9.77 -5.07 3.67
C ARG A 22 10.22 -5.84 2.43
N ALA A 23 9.98 -7.15 2.37
CA ALA A 23 10.34 -7.97 1.22
C ALA A 23 9.63 -7.55 -0.08
N THR A 24 8.43 -6.96 0.01
CA THR A 24 7.75 -6.39 -1.18
C THR A 24 8.36 -5.09 -1.71
N GLY A 25 9.28 -4.46 -0.97
CA GLY A 25 9.90 -3.18 -1.33
C GLY A 25 9.00 -1.95 -1.14
N VAL A 26 7.77 -2.11 -0.62
CA VAL A 26 6.87 -0.98 -0.34
C VAL A 26 7.28 -0.19 0.90
N ILE A 27 7.99 -0.82 1.83
CA ILE A 27 8.58 -0.17 3.00
C ILE A 27 10.04 0.17 2.67
N LYS A 28 10.35 1.46 2.60
CA LYS A 28 11.69 1.98 2.28
C LYS A 28 12.43 2.44 3.53
N SER A 29 11.73 2.84 4.57
CA SER A 29 12.32 3.24 5.86
C SER A 29 11.41 2.91 7.04
N GLU A 30 11.91 3.06 8.28
CA GLU A 30 11.09 2.80 9.48
C GLU A 30 9.92 3.78 9.61
N GLU A 31 10.09 5.01 9.15
CA GLU A 31 9.07 6.06 9.19
C GLU A 31 7.86 5.71 8.29
N ASP A 32 7.98 4.78 7.35
CA ASP A 32 6.83 4.28 6.59
C ASP A 32 5.86 3.50 7.49
N PHE A 33 6.36 2.84 8.55
CA PHE A 33 5.52 2.29 9.61
C PHE A 33 4.93 3.37 10.51
N ASP A 34 5.13 4.66 10.23
CA ASP A 34 4.41 5.77 10.85
C ASP A 34 3.27 6.34 10.02
N LYS A 35 3.18 5.93 8.75
CA LYS A 35 2.15 6.36 7.79
C LYS A 35 0.90 5.45 7.77
N PRO A 36 -0.30 5.98 7.47
CA PRO A 36 -1.46 5.13 7.23
C PRO A 36 -1.18 4.18 6.06
N PHE A 37 -1.71 2.95 6.10
CA PHE A 37 -1.56 2.01 4.98
C PHE A 37 -2.81 2.09 4.11
N ILE A 38 -2.62 2.42 2.84
CA ILE A 38 -3.70 2.60 1.87
C ILE A 38 -3.67 1.46 0.86
N GLY A 39 -4.72 0.64 0.87
CA GLY A 39 -4.94 -0.37 -0.15
C GLY A 39 -5.64 0.24 -1.37
N ILE A 40 -5.04 0.13 -2.55
CA ILE A 40 -5.66 0.59 -3.80
C ILE A 40 -6.26 -0.62 -4.50
N ALA A 41 -7.58 -0.75 -4.43
CA ALA A 41 -8.31 -1.75 -5.20
C ALA A 41 -8.38 -1.31 -6.67
N ASN A 42 -7.91 -2.16 -7.58
CA ASN A 42 -7.84 -1.86 -9.00
C ASN A 42 -8.43 -3.03 -9.80
N SER A 43 -9.37 -2.74 -10.70
CA SER A 43 -10.07 -3.73 -11.52
C SER A 43 -9.46 -3.92 -12.92
N TYR A 44 -8.16 -3.66 -13.07
CA TYR A 44 -7.42 -3.93 -14.29
C TYR A 44 -7.67 -5.38 -14.77
N THR A 45 -7.93 -5.50 -16.06
CA THR A 45 -8.07 -6.77 -16.76
C THR A 45 -7.78 -6.54 -18.25
N ASP A 46 -7.22 -7.55 -18.92
CA ASP A 46 -6.99 -7.53 -20.37
C ASP A 46 -8.26 -7.90 -21.17
N VAL A 47 -9.34 -8.32 -20.49
CA VAL A 47 -10.59 -8.79 -21.14
C VAL A 47 -11.55 -7.66 -21.46
N VAL A 48 -11.59 -6.60 -20.63
CA VAL A 48 -12.53 -5.48 -20.77
C VAL A 48 -11.75 -4.28 -21.31
N PRO A 49 -12.02 -3.80 -22.54
CA PRO A 49 -11.25 -2.72 -23.16
C PRO A 49 -11.18 -1.45 -22.31
N GLY A 50 -12.27 -1.11 -21.59
CA GLY A 50 -12.29 0.07 -20.71
C GLY A 50 -11.39 -0.03 -19.48
N HIS A 51 -10.87 -1.22 -19.13
CA HIS A 51 -10.11 -1.47 -17.90
C HIS A 51 -8.61 -1.65 -18.12
N VAL A 52 -8.15 -1.80 -19.37
CA VAL A 52 -6.73 -2.09 -19.67
C VAL A 52 -5.79 -1.00 -19.16
N HIS A 53 -6.23 0.27 -19.23
CA HIS A 53 -5.45 1.43 -18.78
C HIS A 53 -5.35 1.56 -17.25
N LEU A 54 -6.17 0.83 -16.48
CA LEU A 54 -6.14 0.90 -15.02
C LEU A 54 -4.81 0.40 -14.44
N LYS A 55 -4.05 -0.40 -15.19
CA LYS A 55 -2.69 -0.84 -14.82
C LYS A 55 -1.70 0.31 -14.73
N GLU A 56 -1.77 1.28 -15.63
CA GLU A 56 -0.87 2.44 -15.64
C GLU A 56 -1.40 3.51 -14.68
N PHE A 57 -2.72 3.69 -14.65
CA PHE A 57 -3.36 4.68 -13.78
C PHE A 57 -3.09 4.43 -12.29
N VAL A 58 -2.99 3.15 -11.87
CA VAL A 58 -2.72 2.81 -10.46
C VAL A 58 -1.36 3.34 -9.98
N GLU A 59 -0.37 3.46 -10.86
CA GLU A 59 0.96 3.96 -10.47
C GLU A 59 0.91 5.46 -10.14
N ILE A 60 0.15 6.23 -10.90
CA ILE A 60 -0.10 7.66 -10.62
C ILE A 60 -0.75 7.82 -9.24
N ILE A 61 -1.76 6.99 -8.94
CA ILE A 61 -2.45 7.03 -7.64
C ILE A 61 -1.51 6.65 -6.50
N LYS A 62 -0.71 5.57 -6.66
CA LYS A 62 0.29 5.17 -5.65
C LYS A 62 1.26 6.30 -5.33
N ASP A 63 1.72 7.03 -6.35
CA ASP A 63 2.66 8.12 -6.15
C ASP A 63 2.03 9.33 -5.45
N GLU A 64 0.78 9.67 -5.78
CA GLU A 64 0.09 10.77 -5.10
C GLU A 64 -0.20 10.43 -3.63
N VAL A 65 -0.63 9.20 -3.35
CA VAL A 65 -0.84 8.68 -1.99
C VAL A 65 0.44 8.83 -1.14
N ARG A 66 1.60 8.45 -1.71
CA ARG A 66 2.90 8.62 -1.05
C ARG A 66 3.25 10.09 -0.80
N LYS A 67 3.00 10.98 -1.76
CA LYS A 67 3.25 12.43 -1.62
C LYS A 67 2.42 13.06 -0.50
N GLN A 68 1.19 12.58 -0.31
CA GLN A 68 0.29 13.06 0.74
C GLN A 68 0.56 12.44 2.12
N GLY A 69 1.63 11.64 2.27
CA GLY A 69 2.11 11.18 3.57
C GLY A 69 1.58 9.82 4.01
N GLY A 70 1.17 8.95 3.09
CA GLY A 70 1.00 7.53 3.38
C GLY A 70 0.53 6.71 2.21
#